data_AF-A0A229SJM2-F1
#
_entry.id   AF-A0A229SJM2-F1
#
_cell.length_a   1.000
_cell.length_b   1.000
_cell.length_c   1.000
_cell.angle_alpha   90.00
_cell.angle_beta   90.00
_cell.angle_gamma   90.00
#
_symmetry.space_group_name_H-M   'P 1'
#
loop_
_entity.id
_entity.type
_entity.pdbx_description
1 polymer ?
#
loop_
_entity_poly.entity_id
_entity_poly.type
_entity_poly.pdbx_seq_one_letter_code
_entity_poly.pdbx_strand_id
1 'polypeptide(L)'
;MWAVEGCNGIGKHLAQRLVADGETVLDVPAKLSARARVFSTGQGRKTDATDAHAVAVVALRTPDLVRVRPDDHLVVLRMLADRRDELGTARTATVSRLHRLLLELIPGGAKRFLSATQARALLNGVRPRDLVGKTRRQLAAELITELTALDKKIKAADKQLTDLLVETGTGLRDLYGIGPSGAARLLGDIGDIDRFPTAARFA
;
A
#
# COMPACT_ATOMS: atom_id res chain seq x y z
N MET A 1 6.84 23.75 19.89
CA MET A 1 7.66 22.76 19.15
C MET A 1 7.55 21.44 19.88
N TRP A 2 7.26 20.37 19.16
CA TRP A 2 7.05 19.02 19.66
C TRP A 2 8.07 18.07 19.04
N ALA A 3 8.44 17.04 19.79
CA ALA A 3 9.30 15.96 19.31
C ALA A 3 8.56 14.65 19.50
N VAL A 4 8.39 13.91 18.41
CA VAL A 4 7.65 12.64 18.41
C VAL A 4 8.56 11.55 17.85
N GLU A 5 8.66 10.44 18.57
CA GLU A 5 9.44 9.30 18.10
C GLU A 5 8.67 8.53 17.02
N GLY A 6 9.33 8.25 15.89
CA GLY A 6 8.77 7.38 14.86
C GLY A 6 7.51 7.94 14.22
N CYS A 7 7.57 9.18 13.71
CA CYS A 7 6.45 9.85 13.03
C CYS A 7 6.01 9.17 11.74
N ASN A 8 6.81 8.25 11.21
CA ASN A 8 6.46 7.39 10.07
C ASN A 8 5.92 6.00 10.49
N GLY A 9 5.80 5.75 11.80
CA GLY A 9 5.32 4.50 12.38
C GLY A 9 4.30 4.76 13.50
N ILE A 10 4.58 4.29 14.71
CA ILE A 10 3.64 4.37 15.86
C ILE A 10 3.28 5.83 16.20
N GLY A 11 4.24 6.76 16.09
CA GLY A 11 4.03 8.18 16.39
C GLY A 11 3.22 8.94 15.34
N LYS A 12 2.91 8.33 14.19
CA LYS A 12 2.34 9.01 13.01
C LYS A 12 1.06 9.78 13.33
N HIS A 13 0.09 9.13 13.99
CA HIS A 13 -1.22 9.75 14.25
C HIS A 13 -1.10 10.96 15.18
N LEU A 14 -0.27 10.87 16.22
CA LEU A 14 -0.01 12.00 17.12
C LEU A 14 0.69 13.14 16.38
N ALA A 15 1.73 12.83 15.60
CA ALA A 15 2.47 13.82 14.83
C ALA A 15 1.57 14.54 13.82
N GLN A 16 0.74 13.81 13.06
CA GLN A 16 -0.19 14.40 12.11
C GLN A 16 -1.27 15.24 12.79
N ARG A 17 -1.74 14.84 13.98
CA ARG A 17 -2.70 15.65 14.73
C ARG A 17 -2.09 16.98 15.18
N LEU A 18 -0.90 16.94 15.77
CA LEU A 18 -0.18 18.14 16.19
C LEU A 18 0.08 19.08 15.00
N VAL A 19 0.53 18.53 13.86
CA VAL A 19 0.73 19.32 12.64
C VAL A 19 -0.58 19.95 12.14
N ALA A 20 -1.70 19.22 12.18
CA ALA A 20 -3.00 19.76 11.82
C ALA A 20 -3.48 20.87 12.76
N ASP A 21 -3.09 20.81 14.04
CA ASP A 21 -3.34 21.84 15.04
C ASP A 21 -2.35 23.04 14.93
N GLY A 22 -1.49 23.06 13.90
CA GLY A 22 -0.55 24.15 13.60
C GLY A 22 0.80 24.05 14.32
N GLU A 23 1.07 22.95 15.01
CA GLU A 23 2.28 22.76 15.77
C GLU A 23 3.49 22.41 14.90
N THR A 24 4.67 22.84 15.35
CA THR A 24 5.94 22.41 14.74
C THR A 24 6.39 21.10 15.36
N VAL A 25 6.36 20.01 14.59
CA VAL A 25 6.71 18.65 15.03
C VAL A 25 8.00 18.17 14.36
N LEU A 26 8.93 17.61 15.15
CA LEU A 26 10.15 16.96 14.68
C LEU A 26 10.05 15.44 14.83
N ASP A 27 10.41 14.71 13.77
CA ASP A 27 10.54 13.26 13.82
C ASP A 27 11.86 12.86 14.47
N VAL A 28 11.76 12.16 15.60
CA VAL A 28 12.90 11.63 16.32
C VAL A 28 13.08 10.14 15.98
N PRO A 29 14.19 9.75 15.32
CA PRO A 29 14.46 8.34 15.08
C PRO A 29 14.64 7.57 16.39
N ALA A 30 13.94 6.44 16.54
CA ALA A 30 13.99 5.59 17.74
C ALA A 30 15.42 5.12 18.09
N LYS A 31 16.30 5.04 17.09
CA LYS A 31 17.73 4.73 17.30
C LYS A 31 18.46 5.83 18.07
N LEU A 32 18.14 7.10 17.82
CA LEU A 32 18.80 8.22 18.49
C LEU A 32 18.31 8.37 19.92
N SER A 33 17.00 8.29 20.16
CA SER A 33 16.41 8.31 21.51
C SER A 33 16.90 7.12 22.35
N ALA A 34 17.04 5.93 21.75
CA ALA A 34 17.65 4.78 22.41
C ALA A 34 19.08 5.04 22.86
N ARG A 35 19.91 5.69 22.02
CA ARG A 35 21.28 6.06 22.40
C ARG A 35 21.28 7.10 23.52
N ALA A 36 20.40 8.10 23.48
CA ALA A 36 20.29 9.10 24.54
C ALA A 36 19.92 8.45 25.90
N ARG A 37 19.05 7.43 25.91
CA ARG A 37 18.71 6.69 27.14
C ARG A 37 19.90 5.98 27.78
N VAL A 38 20.79 5.39 26.98
CA VAL A 38 21.98 4.68 27.49
C VAL A 38 22.89 5.61 28.30
N PHE A 39 22.94 6.89 27.96
CA PHE A 39 23.74 7.89 28.67
C PHE A 39 22.99 8.59 29.82
N SER A 40 21.76 8.17 30.13
CA SER A 40 21.03 8.72 31.28
C SER A 40 21.58 8.14 32.59
N THR A 41 21.76 8.99 33.60
CA THR A 41 22.36 8.63 34.90
C THR A 41 21.40 7.89 35.85
N GLY A 42 20.23 7.45 35.35
CA GLY A 42 19.19 6.77 36.12
C GLY A 42 19.37 5.24 36.17
N GLN A 43 18.58 4.58 37.04
CA GLN A 43 18.61 3.13 37.34
C GLN A 43 18.17 2.19 36.17
N GLY A 44 18.32 2.58 34.91
CA GLY A 44 18.02 1.75 33.73
C GLY A 44 16.56 1.33 33.55
N ARG A 45 15.66 1.68 34.47
CA ARG A 45 14.23 1.34 34.39
C ARG A 45 13.54 2.16 33.31
N LYS A 46 13.10 1.48 32.26
CA LYS A 46 12.30 2.07 31.18
C LYS A 46 10.93 2.52 31.71
N THR A 47 10.63 3.80 31.54
CA THR A 47 9.32 4.42 31.81
C THR A 47 8.99 5.41 30.70
N ASP A 48 7.70 5.72 30.50
CA ASP A 48 7.27 6.69 29.49
C ASP A 48 7.90 8.07 29.70
N ALA A 49 8.09 8.49 30.97
CA ALA A 49 8.76 9.74 31.30
C ALA A 49 10.23 9.75 30.86
N THR A 50 10.95 8.63 31.07
CA THR A 50 12.35 8.50 30.62
C THR A 50 12.46 8.45 29.11
N ASP A 51 11.49 7.84 28.42
CA ASP A 51 11.44 7.80 26.96
C ASP A 51 11.15 9.20 26.38
N ALA A 52 10.18 9.93 26.93
CA ALA A 52 9.86 11.29 26.53
C ALA A 52 11.05 12.25 26.75
N HIS A 53 11.76 12.12 27.87
CA HIS A 53 12.95 12.91 28.14
C HIS A 53 14.06 12.64 27.12
N ALA A 54 14.32 11.37 26.79
CA ALA A 54 15.33 11.01 25.79
C ALA A 54 14.99 11.55 24.40
N VAL A 55 13.71 11.48 24.00
CA VAL A 55 13.22 12.07 22.76
C VAL A 55 13.44 13.59 22.74
N ALA A 56 13.12 14.29 23.84
CA ALA A 56 13.35 15.72 23.96
C ALA A 56 14.84 16.10 23.91
N VAL A 57 15.72 15.33 24.57
CA VAL A 57 17.17 15.54 24.51
C VAL A 57 17.70 15.41 23.09
N VAL A 58 17.26 14.38 22.35
CA VAL A 58 17.64 14.21 20.94
C VAL A 58 17.15 15.36 20.10
N ALA A 59 15.91 15.80 20.29
CA ALA A 59 15.33 16.92 19.55
C ALA A 59 16.10 18.23 19.75
N LEU A 60 16.56 18.50 20.97
CA LEU A 60 17.31 19.72 21.28
C LEU A 60 18.78 19.68 20.82
N ARG A 61 19.38 18.50 20.71
CA ARG A 61 20.83 18.34 20.49
C ARG A 61 21.21 17.84 19.10
N THR A 62 20.24 17.38 18.31
CA THR A 62 20.48 16.88 16.95
C THR A 62 20.02 17.95 15.96
N PRO A 63 20.95 18.60 15.22
CA PRO A 63 20.55 19.48 14.13
C PRO A 63 19.88 18.67 13.01
N ASP A 64 19.10 19.34 12.18
CA ASP A 64 18.56 18.78 10.92
C ASP A 64 17.63 17.57 11.10
N LEU A 65 16.95 17.46 12.25
CA LEU A 65 15.85 16.51 12.38
C LEU A 65 14.72 16.85 11.40
N VAL A 66 14.12 15.82 10.82
CA VAL A 66 13.05 15.97 9.82
C VAL A 66 11.84 16.61 10.49
N ARG A 67 11.43 17.77 9.98
CA ARG A 67 10.15 18.38 10.36
C ARG A 67 9.02 17.59 9.71
N VAL A 68 8.06 17.15 10.51
CA VAL A 68 6.87 16.46 10.02
C VAL A 68 6.02 17.46 9.24
N ARG A 69 5.60 17.06 8.05
CA ARG A 69 4.66 17.80 7.21
C ARG A 69 3.28 17.13 7.27
N PRO A 70 2.19 17.88 6.99
CA PRO A 70 0.89 17.27 6.82
C PRO A 70 0.96 16.14 5.79
N ASP A 71 0.29 15.02 6.05
CA ASP A 71 0.08 14.00 5.04
C ASP A 71 -0.55 14.65 3.80
N ASP A 72 -0.01 14.32 2.63
CA ASP A 72 -0.38 14.92 1.35
C ASP A 72 -0.91 13.86 0.36
N HIS A 73 -1.11 14.27 -0.89
CA HIS A 73 -1.59 13.38 -1.96
C HIS A 73 -0.68 12.16 -2.17
N LEU A 74 0.61 12.22 -1.83
CA LEU A 74 1.56 11.11 -2.03
C LEU A 74 1.24 9.94 -1.09
N VAL A 75 0.82 10.24 0.14
CA VAL A 75 0.39 9.21 1.11
C VAL A 75 -0.84 8.47 0.60
N VAL A 76 -1.82 9.21 0.07
CA VAL A 76 -3.04 8.63 -0.51
C VAL A 76 -2.71 7.81 -1.76
N LEU A 77 -1.85 8.31 -2.65
CA LEU A 77 -1.37 7.58 -3.83
C LEU A 77 -0.73 6.24 -3.43
N ARG A 78 0.12 6.23 -2.39
CA ARG A 78 0.74 5.00 -1.89
C ARG A 78 -0.31 3.98 -1.42
N MET A 79 -1.26 4.42 -0.60
CA MET A 79 -2.32 3.55 -0.07
C MET A 79 -3.17 2.95 -1.20
N LEU A 80 -3.53 3.75 -2.21
CA LEU A 80 -4.30 3.29 -3.36
C LEU A 80 -3.49 2.35 -4.27
N ALA A 81 -2.19 2.61 -4.45
CA ALA A 81 -1.29 1.74 -5.21
C ALA A 81 -1.14 0.38 -4.53
N ASP A 82 -0.86 0.35 -3.21
CA ASP A 82 -0.82 -0.87 -2.41
C ASP A 82 -2.12 -1.66 -2.56
N ARG A 83 -3.26 -0.98 -2.42
CA ARG A 83 -4.58 -1.62 -2.56
C ARG A 83 -4.80 -2.20 -3.95
N ARG A 84 -4.36 -1.51 -5.00
CA ARG A 84 -4.45 -2.01 -6.37
C ARG A 84 -3.63 -3.31 -6.50
N ASP A 85 -2.41 -3.34 -5.99
CA ASP A 85 -1.53 -4.51 -6.08
C ASP A 85 -2.11 -5.73 -5.35
N GLU A 86 -2.70 -5.53 -4.17
CA GLU A 86 -3.46 -6.56 -3.45
C GLU A 86 -4.61 -7.12 -4.30
N LEU A 87 -5.39 -6.25 -4.94
CA LEU A 87 -6.51 -6.65 -5.79
C LEU A 87 -6.01 -7.44 -7.01
N GLY A 88 -4.88 -7.05 -7.61
CA GLY A 88 -4.25 -7.78 -8.71
C GLY A 88 -3.79 -9.18 -8.30
N THR A 89 -3.22 -9.31 -7.10
CA THR A 89 -2.81 -10.60 -6.53
C THR A 89 -4.03 -11.49 -6.27
N ALA A 90 -5.07 -10.95 -5.64
CA ALA A 90 -6.33 -11.66 -5.38
C ALA A 90 -6.99 -12.12 -6.68
N ARG A 91 -7.02 -11.25 -7.70
CA ARG A 91 -7.55 -11.59 -9.04
C ARG A 91 -6.79 -12.76 -9.66
N THR A 92 -5.46 -12.72 -9.61
CA THR A 92 -4.60 -13.79 -10.14
C THR A 92 -4.88 -15.12 -9.43
N ALA A 93 -4.96 -15.10 -8.09
CA ALA A 93 -5.29 -16.29 -7.31
C ALA A 93 -6.69 -16.86 -7.66
N THR A 94 -7.70 -16.00 -7.82
CA THR A 94 -9.05 -16.41 -8.22
C THR A 94 -9.09 -17.01 -9.62
N VAL A 95 -8.39 -16.43 -10.60
CA VAL A 95 -8.28 -16.98 -11.95
C VAL A 95 -7.58 -18.34 -11.94
N SER A 96 -6.49 -18.49 -11.19
CA SER A 96 -5.79 -19.77 -11.07
C SER A 96 -6.66 -20.88 -10.45
N ARG A 97 -7.42 -20.56 -9.39
CA ARG A 97 -8.38 -21.50 -8.79
C ARG A 97 -9.49 -21.88 -9.77
N LEU A 98 -10.00 -20.91 -10.52
CA LEU A 98 -11.02 -21.13 -11.54
C LEU A 98 -10.51 -22.03 -12.68
N HIS A 99 -9.28 -21.81 -13.16
CA HIS A 99 -8.62 -22.68 -14.14
C HIS A 99 -8.56 -24.13 -13.70
N ARG A 100 -8.22 -24.37 -12.44
CA ARG A 100 -8.16 -25.73 -11.87
C ARG A 100 -9.51 -26.45 -11.93
N LEU A 101 -10.60 -25.76 -11.59
CA LEU A 101 -11.95 -26.32 -11.70
C LEU A 101 -12.39 -26.51 -13.15
N LEU A 102 -12.05 -25.58 -14.05
CA LEU A 102 -12.42 -25.68 -15.46
C LEU A 102 -11.72 -26.86 -16.15
N LEU A 103 -10.48 -27.20 -15.78
CA LEU A 103 -9.79 -28.40 -16.28
C LEU A 103 -10.49 -29.71 -15.89
N GLU A 104 -11.10 -29.75 -14.70
CA GLU A 104 -11.87 -30.92 -14.23
C GLU A 104 -13.29 -30.98 -14.84
N LEU A 105 -13.78 -29.88 -15.41
CA LEU A 105 -15.13 -29.75 -15.97
C LEU A 105 -15.18 -29.78 -17.49
N ILE A 106 -14.10 -29.37 -18.18
CA ILE A 106 -14.05 -29.16 -19.62
C ILE A 106 -12.79 -29.83 -20.17
N PRO A 107 -12.92 -30.79 -21.12
CA PRO A 107 -11.76 -31.33 -21.82
C PRO A 107 -10.94 -30.22 -22.47
N GLY A 108 -9.63 -30.17 -22.18
CA GLY A 108 -8.74 -29.10 -22.66
C GLY A 108 -8.83 -27.78 -21.89
N GLY A 109 -9.72 -27.66 -20.90
CA GLY A 109 -9.81 -26.52 -19.99
C GLY A 109 -10.17 -25.20 -20.69
N ALA A 110 -9.60 -24.10 -20.16
CA ALA A 110 -9.83 -22.74 -20.66
C ALA A 110 -8.54 -22.11 -21.20
N LYS A 111 -8.68 -21.09 -22.05
CA LYS A 111 -7.54 -20.31 -22.55
C LYS A 111 -6.80 -19.61 -21.40
N ARG A 112 -5.47 -19.51 -21.50
CA ARG A 112 -4.60 -18.91 -20.48
C ARG A 112 -5.12 -17.56 -19.96
N PHE A 113 -5.45 -16.66 -20.89
CA PHE A 113 -6.11 -15.39 -20.57
C PHE A 113 -7.62 -15.60 -20.48
N LEU A 114 -8.16 -15.44 -19.28
CA LEU A 114 -9.55 -15.72 -18.96
C LEU A 114 -10.18 -14.52 -18.26
N SER A 115 -11.19 -13.93 -18.90
CA SER A 115 -12.08 -12.95 -18.27
C SER A 115 -13.26 -13.62 -17.58
N ALA A 116 -13.90 -12.94 -16.64
CA ALA A 116 -15.13 -13.41 -16.00
C ALA A 116 -16.25 -13.73 -17.02
N THR A 117 -16.39 -12.90 -18.06
CA THR A 117 -17.37 -13.09 -19.13
C THR A 117 -17.09 -14.35 -19.94
N GLN A 118 -15.83 -14.58 -20.33
CA GLN A 118 -15.42 -15.80 -21.05
C GLN A 118 -15.61 -17.04 -20.18
N ALA A 119 -15.23 -16.99 -18.91
CA ALA A 119 -15.42 -18.09 -17.98
C ALA A 119 -16.90 -18.42 -17.79
N ARG A 120 -17.78 -17.42 -17.72
CA ARG A 120 -19.23 -17.60 -17.63
C ARG A 120 -19.78 -18.27 -18.88
N ALA A 121 -19.34 -17.83 -20.06
CA ALA A 121 -19.74 -18.44 -21.32
C ALA A 121 -19.32 -19.93 -21.40
N LEU A 122 -18.10 -20.26 -20.97
CA LEU A 122 -17.63 -21.64 -20.88
C LEU A 122 -18.49 -22.47 -19.91
N LEU A 123 -18.71 -21.96 -18.70
CA LEU A 123 -19.47 -22.68 -17.67
C LEU A 123 -20.94 -22.89 -18.06
N ASN A 124 -21.51 -22.02 -18.88
CA ASN A 124 -22.86 -22.16 -19.42
C ASN A 124 -23.02 -23.37 -20.35
N GLY A 125 -21.95 -23.89 -20.96
CA GLY A 125 -21.98 -25.13 -21.74
C GLY A 125 -21.89 -26.41 -20.91
N VAL A 126 -21.47 -26.31 -19.64
CA VAL A 126 -21.18 -27.48 -18.80
C VAL A 126 -22.46 -27.99 -18.11
N ARG A 127 -22.81 -29.27 -18.31
CA ARG A 127 -23.99 -29.91 -17.69
C ARG A 127 -23.61 -31.25 -17.02
N PRO A 128 -22.99 -31.21 -15.84
CA PRO A 128 -22.61 -32.41 -15.11
C PRO A 128 -23.85 -33.12 -14.57
N ARG A 129 -23.84 -34.45 -14.62
CA ARG A 129 -24.96 -35.29 -14.17
C ARG A 129 -24.77 -35.77 -12.73
N ASP A 130 -23.54 -36.02 -12.33
CA ASP A 130 -23.14 -36.49 -11.01
C ASP A 130 -23.02 -35.34 -9.99
N LEU A 131 -23.02 -35.70 -8.71
CA LEU A 131 -22.94 -34.76 -7.59
C LEU A 131 -21.63 -33.96 -7.61
N VAL A 132 -20.49 -34.63 -7.85
CA VAL A 132 -19.17 -33.99 -7.80
C VAL A 132 -19.04 -32.92 -8.88
N GLY A 133 -19.45 -33.23 -10.11
CA GLY A 133 -19.47 -32.30 -11.22
C GLY A 133 -20.40 -31.10 -10.97
N LYS A 134 -21.60 -31.34 -10.40
CA LYS A 134 -22.52 -30.25 -10.01
C LYS A 134 -21.89 -29.32 -8.98
N THR A 135 -21.24 -29.86 -7.95
CA THR A 135 -20.53 -29.10 -6.93
C THR A 135 -19.37 -28.29 -7.52
N ARG A 136 -18.54 -28.90 -8.38
CA ARG A 136 -17.46 -28.19 -9.09
C ARG A 136 -17.98 -27.02 -9.91
N ARG A 137 -19.08 -27.24 -10.64
CA ARG A 137 -19.72 -26.20 -11.44
C ARG A 137 -20.24 -25.05 -10.56
N GLN A 138 -20.81 -25.36 -9.40
CA GLN A 138 -21.24 -24.34 -8.44
C GLN A 138 -20.06 -23.51 -7.93
N LEU A 139 -18.98 -24.15 -7.46
CA LEU A 139 -17.78 -23.46 -6.99
C LEU A 139 -17.14 -22.59 -8.08
N ALA A 140 -17.13 -23.07 -9.33
CA ALA A 140 -16.67 -22.27 -10.46
C ALA A 140 -17.55 -21.03 -10.69
N ALA A 141 -18.86 -21.12 -10.52
CA ALA A 141 -19.76 -19.98 -10.63
C ALA A 141 -19.55 -18.94 -9.51
N GLU A 142 -19.25 -19.38 -8.29
CA GLU A 142 -18.86 -18.53 -7.17
C GLU A 142 -17.56 -17.77 -7.48
N LEU A 143 -16.52 -18.47 -7.93
CA LEU A 143 -15.25 -17.85 -8.32
C LEU A 143 -15.40 -16.85 -9.49
N ILE A 144 -16.29 -17.10 -10.46
CA ILE A 144 -16.58 -16.13 -11.53
C ILE A 144 -17.23 -14.85 -10.95
N THR A 145 -18.09 -15.01 -9.94
CA THR A 145 -18.73 -13.88 -9.27
C THR A 145 -17.71 -13.06 -8.49
N GLU A 146 -16.81 -13.72 -7.75
CA GLU A 146 -15.67 -13.06 -7.09
C GLU A 146 -14.78 -12.34 -8.10
N LEU A 147 -14.42 -12.99 -9.21
CA LEU A 147 -13.59 -12.41 -10.27
C LEU A 147 -14.23 -11.14 -10.84
N THR A 148 -15.55 -11.16 -11.07
CA THR A 148 -16.30 -9.99 -11.55
C THR A 148 -16.24 -8.83 -10.56
N ALA A 149 -16.34 -9.12 -9.25
CA ALA A 149 -16.24 -8.10 -8.22
C ALA A 149 -14.82 -7.53 -8.12
N LEU A 150 -13.80 -8.37 -8.23
CA LEU A 150 -12.39 -7.94 -8.24
C LEU A 150 -12.08 -7.06 -9.46
N ASP A 151 -12.54 -7.44 -10.65
CA ASP A 151 -12.38 -6.65 -11.88
C ASP A 151 -12.98 -5.24 -11.72
N LYS A 152 -14.17 -5.13 -11.12
CA LYS A 152 -14.80 -3.83 -10.83
C LYS A 152 -14.00 -3.00 -9.83
N LYS A 153 -13.50 -3.61 -8.75
CA LYS A 153 -12.68 -2.93 -7.74
C LYS A 153 -11.36 -2.42 -8.33
N ILE A 154 -10.71 -3.22 -9.17
CA ILE A 154 -9.48 -2.81 -9.88
C ILE A 154 -9.75 -1.61 -10.76
N LYS A 155 -10.82 -1.64 -11.58
CA LYS A 155 -11.18 -0.50 -12.43
C LYS A 155 -11.47 0.77 -11.63
N ALA A 156 -12.11 0.65 -10.47
CA ALA A 156 -12.36 1.78 -9.59
C ALA A 156 -11.06 2.34 -8.99
N ALA A 157 -10.16 1.46 -8.52
CA ALA A 157 -8.86 1.87 -7.99
C ALA A 157 -7.99 2.54 -9.06
N ASP A 158 -7.95 1.97 -10.27
CA ASP A 158 -7.21 2.56 -11.40
C ASP A 158 -7.74 3.95 -11.76
N LYS A 159 -9.06 4.17 -11.67
CA LYS A 159 -9.67 5.49 -11.86
C LYS A 159 -9.24 6.46 -10.76
N GLN A 160 -9.37 6.08 -9.49
CA GLN A 160 -8.98 6.92 -8.36
C GLN A 160 -7.50 7.33 -8.42
N LEU A 161 -6.62 6.39 -8.77
CA LEU A 161 -5.20 6.66 -8.99
C LEU A 161 -4.99 7.66 -10.13
N THR A 162 -5.70 7.49 -11.23
CA THR A 162 -5.58 8.39 -12.40
C THR A 162 -6.02 9.80 -12.04
N ASP A 163 -7.16 9.95 -11.36
CA ASP A 163 -7.71 11.24 -10.95
C ASP A 163 -6.75 11.96 -9.98
N LEU A 164 -6.25 11.25 -8.97
CA LEU A 164 -5.32 11.82 -7.99
C LEU A 164 -3.96 12.20 -8.60
N LEU A 165 -3.48 11.45 -9.60
CA LEU A 165 -2.25 11.80 -10.34
C LEU A 165 -2.39 13.07 -11.17
N VAL A 166 -3.60 13.40 -11.65
CA VAL A 166 -3.82 14.68 -12.35
C VAL A 166 -3.66 15.84 -11.36
N GLU A 167 -4.13 15.69 -10.13
CA GLU A 167 -4.02 16.71 -9.07
C GLU A 167 -2.57 16.96 -8.64
N THR A 168 -1.67 15.98 -8.77
CA THR A 168 -0.25 16.18 -8.44
C THR A 168 0.53 16.93 -9.53
N GLY A 169 -0.03 17.06 -10.75
CA GLY A 169 0.66 17.70 -11.88
C GLY A 169 1.92 16.95 -12.36
N THR A 170 2.05 15.66 -12.04
CA THR A 170 3.25 14.88 -12.37
C THR A 170 3.38 14.59 -13.87
N GLY A 171 4.59 14.73 -14.40
CA GLY A 171 4.96 14.30 -15.77
C GLY A 171 5.41 12.83 -15.87
N LEU A 172 5.39 12.06 -14.78
CA LEU A 172 5.87 10.66 -14.79
C LEU A 172 5.14 9.78 -15.82
N ARG A 173 3.88 10.11 -16.12
CA ARG A 173 3.05 9.38 -17.09
C ARG A 173 3.44 9.66 -18.55
N ASP A 174 4.25 10.69 -18.79
CA ASP A 174 4.78 11.01 -20.11
C ASP A 174 6.01 10.14 -20.45
N LEU A 175 6.59 9.48 -19.44
CA LEU A 175 7.70 8.55 -19.61
C LEU A 175 7.20 7.20 -20.13
N TYR A 176 7.88 6.69 -21.16
CA TYR A 176 7.54 5.42 -21.77
C TYR A 176 7.58 4.28 -20.74
N GLY A 177 6.51 3.50 -20.69
CA GLY A 177 6.38 2.34 -19.80
C GLY A 177 5.85 2.65 -18.40
N ILE A 178 5.60 3.91 -18.04
CA ILE A 178 5.05 4.28 -16.72
C ILE A 178 3.54 4.52 -16.82
N GLY A 179 2.78 3.52 -16.37
CA GLY A 179 1.32 3.64 -16.20
C GLY A 179 0.90 4.29 -14.88
N PRO A 180 -0.40 4.57 -14.67
CA PRO A 180 -0.92 5.22 -13.46
C PRO A 180 -0.49 4.53 -12.16
N SER A 181 -0.61 3.20 -12.07
CA SER A 181 -0.20 2.46 -10.86
C SER A 181 1.29 2.59 -10.57
N GLY A 182 2.14 2.56 -11.62
CA GLY A 182 3.58 2.74 -11.48
C GLY A 182 3.97 4.15 -11.05
N ALA A 183 3.36 5.17 -11.65
CA ALA A 183 3.57 6.56 -11.27
C ALA A 183 3.16 6.82 -9.80
N ALA A 184 1.97 6.34 -9.41
CA ALA A 184 1.49 6.46 -8.03
C ALA A 184 2.40 5.73 -7.03
N ARG A 185 2.89 4.54 -7.39
CA ARG A 185 3.84 3.78 -6.57
C ARG A 185 5.14 4.53 -6.36
N LEU A 186 5.73 5.06 -7.43
CA LEU A 186 6.96 5.85 -7.37
C LEU A 186 6.79 7.08 -6.48
N LEU A 187 5.77 7.88 -6.74
CA LEU A 187 5.47 9.08 -5.96
C LEU A 187 5.21 8.77 -4.49
N GLY A 188 4.44 7.71 -4.21
CA GLY A 188 4.10 7.32 -2.85
C GLY A 188 5.30 6.79 -2.04
N ASP A 189 6.17 5.98 -2.64
CA ASP A 189 7.33 5.41 -1.95
C ASP A 189 8.49 6.42 -1.82
N ILE A 190 8.67 7.27 -2.84
CA ILE A 190 9.67 8.34 -2.82
C ILE A 190 9.24 9.45 -1.86
N GLY A 191 7.96 9.83 -1.84
CA GLY A 191 7.49 10.98 -1.07
C GLY A 191 8.16 12.27 -1.55
N ASP A 192 8.63 13.09 -0.61
CA ASP A 192 9.38 14.31 -0.92
C ASP A 192 10.73 14.00 -1.59
N ILE A 193 10.91 14.45 -2.84
CA ILE A 193 12.15 14.26 -3.59
C ILE A 193 13.30 15.11 -3.04
N ASP A 194 13.01 16.26 -2.42
CA ASP A 194 14.02 17.19 -1.91
C ASP A 194 14.74 16.62 -0.67
N ARG A 195 14.22 15.53 -0.09
CA ARG A 195 14.92 14.76 0.96
C ARG A 195 16.22 14.12 0.45
N PHE A 196 16.41 14.05 -0.87
CA PHE A 196 17.62 13.55 -1.51
C PHE A 196 18.42 14.73 -2.10
N PRO A 197 19.52 15.15 -1.46
CA PRO A 197 20.29 16.32 -1.89
C PRO A 197 20.93 16.17 -3.28
N THR A 198 21.19 14.93 -3.71
CA THR A 198 21.82 14.63 -4.99
C THR A 198 21.24 13.37 -5.60
N ALA A 199 21.34 13.21 -6.91
CA ALA A 199 20.94 11.99 -7.61
C ALA A 199 21.67 10.74 -7.08
N ALA A 200 22.95 10.88 -6.69
CA ALA A 200 23.73 9.79 -6.09
C ALA A 200 23.26 9.38 -4.69
N ARG A 201 22.49 10.23 -3.99
CA ARG A 201 21.83 9.87 -2.73
C ARG A 201 20.44 9.27 -2.93
N PHE A 202 19.87 9.45 -4.12
CA PHE A 202 18.59 8.87 -4.51
C PHE A 202 18.75 7.46 -5.07
N ALA A 203 19.78 7.23 -5.89
CA ALA A 203 20.12 5.93 -6.48
C ALA A 203 20.71 4.95 -5.46
#